data_AF-A0A820Y7I5-F1
#
_entry.id   AF-A0A820Y7I5-F1
#
_cell.length_a   1.000
_cell.length_b   1.000
_cell.length_c   1.000
_cell.angle_alpha   90.00
_cell.angle_beta   90.00
_cell.angle_gamma   90.00
#
_symmetry.space_group_name_H-M   'P 1'
#
loop_
_entity.id
_entity.type
_entity.pdbx_description
1 polymer ?
#
loop_
_entity_poly.entity_id
_entity_poly.type
_entity_poly.pdbx_seq_one_letter_code
_entity_poly.pdbx_strand_id
1 'polypeptide(L)'
;MTDRPLNRHHWLYRGLTLKDILTFVLSLLLPLMLGIFTIVISFHEQNVVTQQRIEDRQLAREQHKQDLNISRQHCGQDWNTSFEQHAQYKEIARLQRLQDELKHELDLNISRVQRELDKEIAALKRAQDNDFAEKRQNLSFSQSQHELDVALNRYRDILLVSYVKMIGKFLQDSKGNLSVDSLIHNLIRAKTLIVIRQLDPVRKRHLNLFLYEVGILTYGQSPIVLSSADLNDIDWMGSNLS
;
A
#
# COMPACT_ATOMS: atom_id res chain seq x y z
N MET A 1 -113.40 36.99 33.56
CA MET A 1 -113.18 37.72 32.30
C MET A 1 -113.68 36.80 31.19
N THR A 2 -114.99 36.81 30.94
CA THR A 2 -115.74 37.71 30.02
C THR A 2 -115.59 37.22 28.58
N ASP A 3 -116.61 36.91 27.78
CA ASP A 3 -118.05 37.08 27.92
C ASP A 3 -118.80 36.20 26.88
N ARG A 4 -120.07 35.94 27.21
CA ARG A 4 -121.19 35.39 26.42
C ARG A 4 -121.42 36.14 25.08
N PRO A 5 -122.31 35.74 24.12
CA PRO A 5 -123.56 34.96 24.26
C PRO A 5 -123.79 33.85 23.20
N LEU A 6 -124.57 32.78 23.45
CA LEU A 6 -126.02 32.64 23.70
C LEU A 6 -126.88 32.89 22.44
N ASN A 7 -127.86 31.99 22.22
CA ASN A 7 -129.06 32.14 21.37
C ASN A 7 -128.85 31.92 19.85
N ARG A 8 -129.68 31.22 19.05
CA ARG A 8 -131.06 30.69 19.07
C ARG A 8 -131.12 29.45 18.14
N HIS A 9 -131.76 28.36 18.52
CA HIS A 9 -133.17 28.05 18.28
C HIS A 9 -133.65 28.06 16.82
N HIS A 10 -134.06 26.84 16.41
CA HIS A 10 -135.27 26.48 15.65
C HIS A 10 -135.31 26.66 14.13
N TRP A 11 -135.93 25.63 13.51
CA TRP A 11 -136.56 25.62 12.17
C TRP A 11 -135.54 25.47 11.02
N LEU A 12 -135.60 24.50 10.10
CA LEU A 12 -136.70 23.70 9.56
C LEU A 12 -136.11 22.46 8.86
N TYR A 13 -136.62 21.28 9.21
CA TYR A 13 -136.68 20.16 8.25
C TYR A 13 -137.58 20.61 7.09
N ARG A 14 -136.99 20.96 5.95
CA ARG A 14 -137.74 21.26 4.71
C ARG A 14 -136.95 20.77 3.51
N GLY A 15 -137.40 19.62 2.99
CA GLY A 15 -136.96 19.04 1.74
C GLY A 15 -135.53 18.51 1.78
N LEU A 16 -135.32 17.32 2.36
CA LEU A 16 -134.17 16.50 1.99
C LEU A 16 -134.31 16.18 0.51
N THR A 17 -133.72 17.03 -0.31
CA THR A 17 -133.42 16.68 -1.68
C THR A 17 -132.41 15.54 -1.61
N LEU A 18 -132.55 14.56 -2.49
CA LEU A 18 -131.66 13.39 -2.58
C LEU A 18 -130.16 13.76 -2.52
N LYS A 19 -129.82 15.00 -2.89
CA LYS A 19 -128.48 15.60 -2.80
C LYS A 19 -127.94 15.72 -1.37
N ASP A 20 -128.73 16.02 -0.35
CA ASP A 20 -128.21 16.23 1.01
C ASP A 20 -127.90 14.91 1.73
N ILE A 21 -128.74 13.87 1.53
CA ILE A 21 -128.44 12.50 1.98
C ILE A 21 -127.18 11.99 1.27
N LEU A 22 -127.07 12.23 -0.04
CA LEU A 22 -125.86 11.89 -0.79
C LEU A 22 -124.63 12.60 -0.23
N THR A 23 -124.75 13.88 0.13
CA THR A 23 -123.64 14.68 0.69
C THR A 23 -123.23 14.18 2.08
N PHE A 24 -124.19 13.78 2.93
CA PHE A 24 -123.90 13.21 4.26
C PHE A 24 -123.27 11.82 4.16
N VAL A 25 -123.75 10.98 3.24
CA VAL A 25 -123.11 9.68 2.97
C VAL A 25 -121.70 9.89 2.40
N LEU A 26 -121.51 10.84 1.49
CA LEU A 26 -120.19 11.16 0.93
C LEU A 26 -119.23 11.73 1.99
N SER A 27 -119.72 12.58 2.90
CA SER A 27 -118.92 13.17 3.97
C SER A 27 -118.51 12.16 5.05
N LEU A 28 -119.28 11.08 5.24
CA LEU A 28 -118.91 9.96 6.09
C LEU A 28 -118.02 8.93 5.36
N LEU A 29 -118.25 8.73 4.06
CA LEU A 29 -117.56 7.73 3.25
C LEU A 29 -116.14 8.18 2.86
N LEU A 30 -115.92 9.47 2.65
CA LEU A 30 -114.59 10.02 2.36
C LEU A 30 -113.57 9.76 3.48
N PRO A 31 -113.82 10.09 4.76
CA PRO A 31 -112.92 9.77 5.87
C PRO A 31 -112.68 8.27 6.06
N LEU A 32 -113.71 7.44 5.82
CA LEU A 32 -113.62 5.99 6.00
C LEU A 32 -112.74 5.35 4.92
N MET A 33 -112.93 5.75 3.66
CA MET A 33 -112.05 5.34 2.55
C MET A 33 -110.61 5.82 2.76
N LEU A 34 -110.43 7.05 3.28
CA LEU A 34 -109.11 7.57 3.62
C LEU A 34 -108.44 6.73 4.71
N GLY A 35 -109.18 6.36 5.77
CA GLY A 35 -108.67 5.53 6.87
C GLY A 35 -108.26 4.12 6.43
N ILE A 36 -109.08 3.45 5.62
CA ILE A 36 -108.75 2.11 5.08
C ILE A 36 -107.52 2.22 4.17
N PHE A 37 -107.46 3.24 3.31
CA PHE A 37 -106.33 3.46 2.42
C PHE A 37 -105.03 3.71 3.20
N THR A 38 -105.08 4.49 4.28
CA THR A 38 -103.93 4.69 5.17
C THR A 38 -103.44 3.38 5.79
N ILE A 39 -104.33 2.53 6.29
CA ILE A 39 -103.94 1.24 6.88
C ILE A 39 -103.27 0.33 5.84
N VAL A 40 -103.84 0.24 4.63
CA VAL A 40 -103.27 -0.58 3.54
C VAL A 40 -101.89 -0.06 3.12
N ILE A 41 -101.73 1.27 3.00
CA ILE A 41 -100.43 1.87 2.70
C ILE A 41 -99.44 1.56 3.82
N SER A 42 -99.80 1.77 5.09
CA SER A 42 -98.89 1.49 6.20
C SER A 42 -98.46 0.02 6.26
N PHE A 43 -99.36 -0.92 5.94
CA PHE A 43 -99.00 -2.33 5.89
C PHE A 43 -98.11 -2.66 4.69
N HIS A 44 -98.34 -2.02 3.54
CA HIS A 44 -97.49 -2.15 2.36
C HIS A 44 -96.09 -1.58 2.60
N GLU A 45 -96.00 -0.37 3.15
CA GLU A 45 -94.73 0.26 3.55
C GLU A 45 -93.98 -0.60 4.56
N GLN A 46 -94.67 -1.13 5.57
CA GLN A 46 -94.06 -2.04 6.54
C GLN A 46 -93.50 -3.30 5.85
N ASN A 47 -94.24 -3.88 4.91
CA ASN A 47 -93.79 -5.06 4.19
C ASN A 47 -92.55 -4.77 3.32
N VAL A 48 -92.54 -3.66 2.57
CA VAL A 48 -91.39 -3.22 1.75
C VAL A 48 -90.16 -2.98 2.63
N VAL A 49 -90.33 -2.28 3.76
CA VAL A 49 -89.22 -2.04 4.71
C VAL A 49 -88.70 -3.35 5.29
N THR A 50 -89.56 -4.33 5.56
CA THR A 50 -89.09 -5.64 6.06
C THR A 50 -88.34 -6.44 5.01
N GLN A 51 -88.77 -6.41 3.74
CA GLN A 51 -88.06 -7.07 2.64
C GLN A 51 -86.70 -6.43 2.40
N GLN A 52 -86.63 -5.10 2.32
CA GLN A 52 -85.37 -4.37 2.19
C GLN A 52 -84.42 -4.69 3.34
N ARG A 53 -84.89 -4.72 4.58
CA ARG A 53 -84.05 -5.11 5.74
C ARG A 53 -83.52 -6.53 5.64
N ILE A 54 -84.27 -7.46 5.04
CA ILE A 54 -83.81 -8.84 4.85
C ILE A 54 -82.76 -8.89 3.74
N GLU A 55 -82.99 -8.21 2.61
CA GLU A 55 -82.05 -8.10 1.50
C GLU A 55 -80.76 -7.41 1.94
N ASP A 56 -80.84 -6.29 2.64
CA ASP A 56 -79.69 -5.57 3.20
C ASP A 56 -78.89 -6.47 4.16
N ARG A 57 -79.58 -7.26 5.00
CA ARG A 57 -78.92 -8.22 5.90
C ARG A 57 -78.24 -9.34 5.13
N GLN A 58 -78.81 -9.81 4.02
CA GLN A 58 -78.21 -10.84 3.18
C GLN A 58 -76.99 -10.28 2.45
N LEU A 59 -77.13 -9.10 1.82
CA LEU A 59 -76.05 -8.40 1.13
C LEU A 59 -74.87 -8.12 2.07
N ALA A 60 -75.15 -7.59 3.27
CA ALA A 60 -74.10 -7.34 4.27
C ALA A 60 -73.39 -8.63 4.72
N ARG A 61 -74.10 -9.77 4.80
CA ARG A 61 -73.49 -11.07 5.12
C ARG A 61 -72.62 -11.58 3.98
N GLU A 62 -73.05 -11.39 2.74
CA GLU A 62 -72.28 -11.80 1.56
C GLU A 62 -71.02 -10.95 1.41
N GLN A 63 -71.13 -9.63 1.55
CA GLN A 63 -69.99 -8.72 1.60
C GLN A 63 -69.03 -9.12 2.72
N HIS A 64 -69.52 -9.35 3.93
CA HIS A 64 -68.65 -9.76 5.04
C HIS A 64 -67.93 -11.09 4.76
N LYS A 65 -68.60 -12.07 4.16
CA LYS A 65 -67.96 -13.34 3.75
C LYS A 65 -66.90 -13.11 2.66
N GLN A 66 -67.17 -12.24 1.70
CA GLN A 66 -66.23 -11.87 0.66
C GLN A 66 -65.00 -11.18 1.25
N ASP A 67 -65.19 -10.24 2.16
CA ASP A 67 -64.12 -9.53 2.86
C ASP A 67 -63.26 -10.48 3.69
N LEU A 68 -63.87 -11.46 4.37
CA LEU A 68 -63.14 -12.50 5.10
C LEU A 68 -62.30 -13.38 4.17
N ASN A 69 -62.84 -13.77 3.01
CA ASN A 69 -62.11 -14.57 2.05
C ASN A 69 -60.94 -13.79 1.43
N ILE A 70 -61.16 -12.51 1.06
CA ILE A 70 -60.12 -11.61 0.56
C ILE A 70 -59.02 -11.44 1.61
N SER A 71 -59.38 -11.19 2.87
CA SER A 71 -58.42 -11.04 3.96
C SER A 71 -57.59 -12.31 4.17
N ARG A 72 -58.21 -13.49 4.12
CA ARG A 72 -57.48 -14.77 4.22
C ARG A 72 -56.51 -14.98 3.06
N GLN A 73 -56.90 -14.62 1.85
CA GLN A 73 -56.02 -14.71 0.69
C GLN A 73 -54.83 -13.76 0.81
N HIS A 74 -55.05 -12.51 1.24
CA HIS A 74 -53.96 -11.56 1.48
C HIS A 74 -53.02 -12.04 2.58
N CYS A 75 -53.53 -12.49 3.74
CA CYS A 75 -52.66 -13.03 4.79
C CYS A 75 -51.84 -14.24 4.32
N GLY A 76 -52.42 -15.11 3.47
CA GLY A 76 -51.70 -16.24 2.88
C GLY A 76 -50.61 -15.79 1.89
N GLN A 77 -50.89 -14.79 1.06
CA GLN A 77 -49.91 -14.19 0.14
C GLN A 77 -48.79 -13.48 0.90
N ASP A 78 -49.11 -12.70 1.93
CA ASP A 78 -48.15 -11.99 2.77
C ASP A 78 -47.24 -12.96 3.51
N TRP A 79 -47.78 -14.09 3.98
CA TRP A 79 -47.00 -15.13 4.64
C TRP A 79 -46.04 -15.82 3.66
N ASN A 80 -46.53 -16.21 2.48
CA ASN A 80 -45.71 -16.83 1.45
C ASN A 80 -44.59 -15.89 0.98
N THR A 81 -44.90 -14.63 0.71
CA THR A 81 -43.91 -13.63 0.27
C THR A 81 -42.87 -13.35 1.35
N SER A 82 -43.28 -13.23 2.63
CA SER A 82 -42.35 -13.07 3.74
C SER A 82 -41.42 -14.28 3.89
N PHE A 83 -41.94 -15.50 3.71
CA PHE A 83 -41.15 -16.72 3.74
C PHE A 83 -40.13 -16.79 2.59
N GLU A 84 -40.55 -16.48 1.36
CA GLU A 84 -39.66 -16.41 0.19
C GLU A 84 -38.56 -15.36 0.36
N GLN A 85 -38.91 -14.16 0.85
CA GLN A 85 -37.94 -13.12 1.16
C GLN A 85 -36.93 -13.58 2.21
N HIS A 86 -37.38 -14.21 3.28
CA HIS A 86 -36.48 -14.73 4.31
C HIS A 86 -35.51 -15.79 3.76
N ALA A 87 -36.00 -16.68 2.89
CA ALA A 87 -35.16 -17.65 2.20
C ALA A 87 -34.11 -16.97 1.29
N GLN A 88 -34.50 -15.94 0.54
CA GLN A 88 -33.58 -15.16 -0.29
C GLN A 88 -32.53 -14.43 0.54
N TYR A 89 -32.93 -13.74 1.62
CA TYR A 89 -31.99 -13.06 2.52
C TYR A 89 -30.98 -14.03 3.13
N LYS A 90 -31.43 -15.24 3.50
CA LYS A 90 -30.54 -16.28 4.02
C LYS A 90 -29.51 -16.71 2.98
N GLU A 91 -29.91 -16.82 1.72
CA GLU A 91 -28.99 -17.19 0.65
C GLU A 91 -28.00 -16.06 0.31
N ILE A 92 -28.46 -14.81 0.26
CA ILE A 92 -27.60 -13.64 0.12
C ILE A 92 -26.58 -13.58 1.25
N ALA A 93 -27.01 -13.81 2.50
CA ALA A 93 -26.11 -13.83 3.65
C ALA A 93 -25.06 -14.95 3.59
N ARG A 94 -25.40 -16.11 3.00
CA ARG A 94 -24.43 -17.19 2.76
C ARG A 94 -23.41 -16.81 1.69
N LEU A 95 -23.88 -16.29 0.57
CA LEU A 95 -23.02 -15.86 -0.54
C LEU A 95 -22.05 -14.76 -0.07
N GLN A 96 -22.53 -13.82 0.74
CA GLN A 96 -21.68 -12.77 1.31
C GLN A 96 -20.56 -13.36 2.18
N ARG A 97 -20.87 -14.33 3.05
CA ARG A 97 -19.85 -14.98 3.90
C ARG A 97 -18.80 -15.72 3.07
N LEU A 98 -19.23 -16.43 2.02
CA LEU A 98 -18.29 -17.12 1.12
C LEU A 98 -17.39 -16.13 0.37
N GLN A 99 -17.95 -14.99 -0.05
CA GLN A 99 -17.17 -13.93 -0.67
C GLN A 99 -16.15 -13.32 0.31
N ASP A 100 -16.55 -13.08 1.55
CA ASP A 100 -15.67 -12.54 2.59
C ASP A 100 -14.56 -13.55 2.96
N GLU A 101 -14.87 -14.85 3.02
CA GLU A 101 -13.90 -15.93 3.25
C GLU A 101 -12.88 -16.03 2.11
N LEU A 102 -13.34 -16.03 0.85
CA LEU A 102 -12.47 -16.05 -0.32
C LEU A 102 -11.56 -14.80 -0.37
N LYS A 103 -12.12 -13.63 -0.03
CA LYS A 103 -11.35 -12.39 0.03
C LYS A 103 -10.28 -12.47 1.12
N HIS A 104 -10.62 -12.98 2.30
CA HIS A 104 -9.68 -13.15 3.38
C HIS A 104 -8.54 -14.12 3.02
N GLU A 105 -8.86 -15.24 2.35
CA GLU A 105 -7.85 -16.20 1.87
C GLU A 105 -6.91 -15.56 0.84
N LEU A 106 -7.46 -14.76 -0.08
CA LEU A 106 -6.68 -14.01 -1.06
C LEU A 106 -5.71 -13.04 -0.37
N ASP A 107 -6.18 -12.28 0.61
CA ASP A 107 -5.36 -11.32 1.36
C ASP A 107 -4.22 -12.03 2.13
N LEU A 108 -4.49 -13.21 2.70
CA LEU A 108 -3.46 -14.05 3.35
C LEU A 108 -2.42 -14.55 2.35
N ASN A 109 -2.84 -14.97 1.16
CA ASN A 109 -1.93 -15.43 0.12
C ASN A 109 -1.05 -14.30 -0.41
N ILE A 110 -1.64 -13.12 -0.69
CA ILE A 110 -0.90 -11.91 -1.08
C ILE A 110 0.15 -11.58 -0.01
N SER A 111 -0.24 -11.58 1.26
CA SER A 111 0.67 -11.31 2.38
C SER A 111 1.81 -12.34 2.46
N ARG A 112 1.55 -13.61 2.14
CA ARG A 112 2.56 -14.66 2.13
C ARG A 112 3.57 -14.46 1.00
N VAL A 113 3.09 -14.22 -0.21
CA VAL A 113 3.92 -13.97 -1.39
C VAL A 113 4.79 -12.73 -1.17
N GLN A 114 4.21 -11.66 -0.61
CA GLN A 114 4.95 -10.44 -0.31
C GLN A 114 6.07 -10.67 0.71
N ARG A 115 5.83 -11.44 1.78
CA ARG A 115 6.88 -11.80 2.75
C ARG A 115 8.01 -12.61 2.14
N GLU A 116 7.71 -13.54 1.22
CA GLU A 116 8.77 -14.29 0.53
C GLU A 116 9.59 -13.39 -0.39
N LEU A 117 8.92 -12.50 -1.14
CA LEU A 117 9.60 -11.52 -1.98
C LEU A 117 10.51 -10.60 -1.17
N ASP A 118 10.04 -10.10 -0.03
CA ASP A 118 10.83 -9.25 0.87
C ASP A 118 12.07 -9.98 1.41
N LYS A 119 11.95 -11.28 1.72
CA LYS A 119 13.09 -12.11 2.13
C LYS A 119 14.11 -12.25 1.00
N GLU A 120 13.67 -12.51 -0.23
CA GLU A 120 14.54 -12.64 -1.40
C GLU A 120 15.28 -11.34 -1.69
N ILE A 121 14.58 -10.20 -1.68
CA ILE A 121 15.18 -8.87 -1.85
C ILE A 121 16.22 -8.60 -0.75
N ALA A 122 15.90 -8.92 0.50
CA ALA A 122 16.83 -8.75 1.61
C ALA A 122 18.06 -9.67 1.50
N ALA A 123 17.91 -10.90 0.99
CA ALA A 123 19.02 -11.81 0.75
C ALA A 123 19.93 -11.31 -0.38
N LEU A 124 19.34 -10.89 -1.51
CA LEU A 124 20.08 -10.35 -2.65
C LEU A 124 20.84 -9.08 -2.27
N LYS A 125 20.21 -8.18 -1.50
CA LYS A 125 20.86 -6.96 -1.02
C LYS A 125 22.05 -7.26 -0.12
N ARG A 126 21.93 -8.21 0.82
CA ARG A 126 23.06 -8.63 1.67
C ARG A 126 24.20 -9.23 0.85
N ALA A 127 23.90 -10.06 -0.15
CA ALA A 127 24.91 -10.62 -1.04
C ALA A 127 25.65 -9.50 -1.79
N GLN A 128 24.91 -8.56 -2.36
CA GLN A 128 25.48 -7.41 -3.04
C GLN A 128 26.35 -6.53 -2.12
N ASP A 129 25.90 -6.27 -0.90
CA ASP A 129 26.66 -5.48 0.08
C ASP A 129 27.96 -6.20 0.49
N ASN A 130 27.93 -7.53 0.63
CA ASN A 130 29.11 -8.34 0.91
C ASN A 130 30.13 -8.28 -0.26
N ASP A 131 29.67 -8.41 -1.50
CA ASP A 131 30.52 -8.31 -2.69
C ASP A 131 31.20 -6.93 -2.79
N PHE A 132 30.45 -5.86 -2.47
CA PHE A 132 31.00 -4.51 -2.42
C PHE A 132 32.01 -4.34 -1.27
N ALA A 133 31.76 -4.94 -0.12
CA ALA A 133 32.68 -4.91 1.02
C ALA A 133 34.00 -5.61 0.69
N GLU A 134 33.94 -6.80 0.07
CA GLU A 134 35.12 -7.55 -0.36
C GLU A 134 35.92 -6.76 -1.41
N LYS A 135 35.24 -6.19 -2.41
CA LYS A 135 35.89 -5.36 -3.44
C LYS A 135 36.61 -4.15 -2.82
N ARG A 136 36.02 -3.53 -1.80
CA ARG A 136 36.64 -2.41 -1.08
C ARG A 136 37.85 -2.87 -0.27
N GLN A 137 37.77 -4.03 0.39
CA GLN A 137 38.88 -4.60 1.14
C GLN A 137 40.06 -4.91 0.22
N ASN A 138 39.81 -5.54 -0.92
CA ASN A 138 40.84 -5.87 -1.91
C ASN A 138 41.50 -4.62 -2.50
N LEU A 139 40.71 -3.59 -2.80
CA LEU A 139 41.24 -2.31 -3.27
C LEU A 139 42.12 -1.63 -2.21
N SER A 140 41.67 -1.60 -0.96
CA SER A 140 42.43 -1.03 0.15
C SER A 140 43.74 -1.77 0.39
N PHE A 141 43.72 -3.10 0.30
CA PHE A 141 44.92 -3.92 0.41
C PHE A 141 45.92 -3.62 -0.72
N SER A 142 45.44 -3.57 -1.98
CA SER A 142 46.28 -3.23 -3.13
C SER A 142 46.87 -1.82 -3.03
N GLN A 143 46.09 -0.85 -2.54
CA GLN A 143 46.57 0.51 -2.28
C GLN A 143 47.65 0.53 -1.22
N SER A 144 47.45 -0.17 -0.10
CA SER A 144 48.43 -0.26 0.98
C SER A 144 49.75 -0.89 0.51
N GLN A 145 49.68 -1.94 -0.33
CA GLN A 145 50.87 -2.52 -0.94
C GLN A 145 51.57 -1.54 -1.87
N HIS A 146 50.81 -0.85 -2.73
CA HIS A 146 51.37 0.14 -3.63
C HIS A 146 52.05 1.30 -2.88
N GLU A 147 51.43 1.79 -1.79
CA GLU A 147 52.02 2.81 -0.93
C GLU A 147 53.33 2.35 -0.27
N LEU A 148 53.38 1.09 0.18
CA LEU A 148 54.60 0.51 0.74
C LEU A 148 55.71 0.44 -0.30
N ASP A 149 55.39 0.00 -1.52
CA ASP A 149 56.36 -0.07 -2.63
C ASP A 149 56.86 1.32 -3.02
N VAL A 150 55.98 2.32 -3.07
CA VAL A 150 56.35 3.72 -3.34
C VAL A 150 57.23 4.27 -2.22
N ALA A 151 56.89 4.01 -0.95
CA ALA A 151 57.68 4.46 0.19
C ALA A 151 59.09 3.83 0.21
N LEU A 152 59.18 2.53 -0.09
CA LEU A 152 60.44 1.80 -0.18
C LEU A 152 61.31 2.32 -1.34
N ASN A 153 60.70 2.61 -2.48
CA ASN A 153 61.40 3.24 -3.61
C ASN A 153 61.93 4.63 -3.25
N ARG A 154 61.10 5.48 -2.62
CA ARG A 154 61.53 6.80 -2.13
C ARG A 154 62.68 6.71 -1.15
N TYR A 155 62.65 5.74 -0.23
CA TYR A 155 63.73 5.50 0.71
C TYR A 155 65.05 5.19 -0.01
N ARG A 156 65.02 4.32 -1.03
CA ARG A 156 66.20 3.98 -1.84
C ARG A 156 66.72 5.18 -2.64
N ASP A 157 65.84 6.02 -3.18
CA ASP A 157 66.23 7.26 -3.86
C ASP A 157 66.94 8.22 -2.91
N ILE A 158 66.38 8.45 -1.73
CA ILE A 158 66.97 9.30 -0.69
C ILE A 158 68.34 8.74 -0.28
N LEU A 159 68.47 7.43 -0.11
CA LEU A 159 69.73 6.77 0.24
C LEU A 159 70.80 7.02 -0.84
N LEU A 160 70.45 6.84 -2.12
CA LEU A 160 71.35 7.07 -3.24
C LEU A 160 71.79 8.55 -3.29
N VAL A 161 70.85 9.49 -3.25
CA VAL A 161 71.15 10.94 -3.30
C VAL A 161 72.03 11.36 -2.13
N SER A 162 71.72 10.89 -0.91
CA SER A 162 72.51 11.19 0.29
C SER A 162 73.93 10.65 0.19
N TYR A 163 74.08 9.43 -0.35
CA TYR A 163 75.39 8.85 -0.61
C TYR A 163 76.17 9.64 -1.66
N VAL A 164 75.57 9.95 -2.82
CA VAL A 164 76.22 10.73 -3.89
C VAL A 164 76.67 12.09 -3.36
N LYS A 165 75.83 12.77 -2.58
CA LYS A 165 76.17 14.05 -1.94
C LYS A 165 77.34 13.91 -0.97
N MET A 166 77.38 12.85 -0.18
CA MET A 166 78.47 12.57 0.76
C MET A 166 79.79 12.36 0.03
N ILE A 167 79.80 11.53 -1.02
CA ILE A 167 81.01 11.28 -1.83
C ILE A 167 81.45 12.55 -2.55
N GLY A 168 80.51 13.31 -3.13
CA GLY A 168 80.81 14.60 -3.77
C GLY A 168 81.49 15.58 -2.80
N LYS A 169 81.02 15.63 -1.54
CA LYS A 169 81.66 16.43 -0.49
C LYS A 169 83.06 15.92 -0.16
N PHE A 170 83.25 14.61 0.02
CA PHE A 170 84.58 14.03 0.27
C PHE A 170 85.57 14.35 -0.86
N LEU A 171 85.13 14.22 -2.12
CA LEU A 171 85.93 14.56 -3.30
C LEU A 171 86.30 16.05 -3.34
N GLN A 172 85.36 16.93 -2.98
CA GLN A 172 85.61 18.36 -2.91
C GLN A 172 86.64 18.71 -1.83
N ASP A 173 86.46 18.16 -0.62
CA ASP A 173 87.33 18.39 0.52
C ASP A 173 88.76 17.84 0.28
N SER A 174 88.88 16.73 -0.47
CA SER A 174 90.16 16.08 -0.79
C SER A 174 90.82 16.58 -2.09
N LYS A 175 90.32 17.65 -2.72
CA LYS A 175 90.77 18.17 -4.02
C LYS A 175 90.82 17.10 -5.11
N GLY A 176 89.86 16.17 -5.09
CA GLY A 176 89.74 15.05 -6.03
C GLY A 176 90.69 13.89 -5.76
N ASN A 177 91.61 13.97 -4.79
CA ASN A 177 92.53 12.88 -4.48
C ASN A 177 92.08 12.11 -3.23
N LEU A 178 91.41 10.97 -3.44
CA LEU A 178 90.96 10.08 -2.36
C LEU A 178 92.04 9.12 -1.83
N SER A 179 93.25 9.17 -2.37
CA SER A 179 94.33 8.21 -2.07
C SER A 179 95.18 8.59 -0.85
N VAL A 180 95.01 9.80 -0.30
CA VAL A 180 95.94 10.35 0.70
C VAL A 180 95.71 9.81 2.11
N ASP A 181 94.50 9.39 2.46
CA ASP A 181 94.15 8.92 3.81
C ASP A 181 93.47 7.55 3.78
N SER A 182 94.18 6.53 4.29
CA SER A 182 93.69 5.15 4.36
C SER A 182 92.41 5.00 5.21
N LEU A 183 92.18 5.87 6.19
CA LEU A 183 91.00 5.82 7.04
C LEU A 183 89.76 6.31 6.28
N ILE A 184 89.91 7.44 5.57
CA ILE A 184 88.84 7.97 4.69
C ILE A 184 88.51 6.93 3.61
N HIS A 185 89.52 6.30 3.04
CA HIS A 185 89.36 5.25 2.06
C HIS A 185 88.50 4.08 2.58
N ASN A 186 88.88 3.51 3.73
CA ASN A 186 88.14 2.41 4.34
C ASN A 186 86.71 2.79 4.72
N LEU A 187 86.50 4.04 5.18
CA LEU A 187 85.19 4.56 5.52
C LEU A 187 84.29 4.66 4.28
N ILE A 188 84.81 5.19 3.17
CA ILE A 188 84.07 5.28 1.92
C ILE A 188 83.72 3.87 1.46
N ARG A 189 84.69 2.95 1.38
CA ARG A 189 84.46 1.55 0.99
C ARG A 189 83.35 0.91 1.82
N ALA A 190 83.42 1.01 3.14
CA ALA A 190 82.40 0.45 4.02
C ALA A 190 81.00 1.03 3.73
N LYS A 191 80.91 2.35 3.55
CA LYS A 191 79.63 3.01 3.22
C LYS A 191 79.12 2.62 1.84
N THR A 192 79.99 2.51 0.83
CA THR A 192 79.64 2.06 -0.52
C THR A 192 79.02 0.67 -0.47
N LEU A 193 79.66 -0.27 0.23
CA LEU A 193 79.16 -1.64 0.37
C LEU A 193 77.81 -1.70 1.07
N ILE A 194 77.61 -0.89 2.12
CA ILE A 194 76.33 -0.79 2.83
C ILE A 194 75.23 -0.26 1.90
N VAL A 195 75.50 0.80 1.15
CA VAL A 195 74.51 1.41 0.24
C VAL A 195 74.18 0.48 -0.92
N ILE A 196 75.18 -0.14 -1.57
CA ILE A 196 74.95 -1.07 -2.68
C ILE A 196 74.01 -2.22 -2.27
N ARG A 197 74.15 -2.75 -1.04
CA ARG A 197 73.28 -3.84 -0.54
C ARG A 197 71.81 -3.44 -0.37
N GLN A 198 71.52 -2.15 -0.23
CA GLN A 198 70.15 -1.64 0.02
C GLN A 198 69.46 -1.12 -1.25
N LEU A 199 70.24 -0.84 -2.30
CA LEU A 199 69.73 -0.36 -3.58
C LEU A 199 69.21 -1.52 -4.45
N ASP A 200 68.19 -1.24 -5.25
CA ASP A 200 67.74 -2.12 -6.33
C ASP A 200 68.69 -2.03 -7.55
N PRO A 201 68.57 -2.94 -8.52
CA PRO A 201 69.50 -3.05 -9.64
C PRO A 201 69.65 -1.77 -10.48
N VAL A 202 68.55 -1.04 -10.71
CA VAL A 202 68.56 0.21 -11.49
C VAL A 202 69.38 1.25 -10.76
N ARG A 203 69.19 1.41 -9.45
CA ARG A 203 69.95 2.37 -8.63
C ARG A 203 71.41 1.94 -8.41
N LYS A 204 71.68 0.63 -8.27
CA LYS A 204 73.06 0.09 -8.24
C LYS A 204 73.83 0.46 -9.51
N ARG A 205 73.19 0.39 -10.68
CA ARG A 205 73.80 0.81 -11.97
C ARG A 205 74.16 2.29 -11.97
N HIS A 206 73.24 3.18 -11.58
CA HIS A 206 73.52 4.63 -11.49
C HIS A 206 74.66 4.93 -10.51
N LEU A 207 74.68 4.25 -9.37
CA LEU A 207 75.74 4.40 -8.38
C LEU A 207 77.10 3.96 -8.95
N ASN A 208 77.17 2.82 -9.62
CA ASN A 208 78.42 2.34 -10.22
C ASN A 208 78.92 3.27 -11.33
N LEU A 209 78.02 3.78 -12.18
CA LEU A 209 78.37 4.76 -13.20
C LEU A 209 78.94 6.03 -12.57
N PHE A 210 78.28 6.58 -11.54
CA PHE A 210 78.78 7.73 -10.81
C PHE A 210 80.18 7.47 -10.24
N LEU A 211 80.39 6.33 -9.56
CA LEU A 211 81.70 5.98 -8.97
C LEU A 211 82.80 5.80 -10.02
N TYR A 212 82.47 5.33 -11.22
CA TYR A 212 83.38 5.25 -12.36
C TYR A 212 83.73 6.65 -12.90
N GLU A 213 82.73 7.50 -13.11
CA GLU A 213 82.91 8.87 -13.62
C GLU A 213 83.79 9.73 -12.71
N VAL A 214 83.68 9.57 -11.38
CA VAL A 214 84.52 10.29 -10.42
C VAL A 214 85.90 9.64 -10.19
N GLY A 215 86.25 8.58 -10.93
CA GLY A 215 87.55 7.90 -10.84
C GLY A 215 87.75 7.08 -9.56
N ILE A 216 86.68 6.78 -8.81
CA ILE A 216 86.74 5.90 -7.64
C ILE A 216 86.82 4.44 -8.09
N LEU A 217 86.11 4.09 -9.16
CA LEU A 217 86.22 2.80 -9.83
C LEU A 217 87.05 2.98 -11.11
N THR A 218 88.20 2.31 -11.18
CA THR A 218 89.07 2.29 -12.37
C THR A 218 89.42 0.85 -12.73
N TYR A 219 89.63 0.58 -14.01
CA TYR A 219 90.12 -0.72 -14.46
C TYR A 219 91.57 -0.94 -13.97
N GLY A 220 91.79 -2.02 -13.23
CA GLY A 220 93.12 -2.52 -12.84
C GLY A 220 93.69 -2.01 -11.52
N GLN A 221 93.40 -0.78 -11.10
CA GLN A 221 93.84 -0.22 -9.80
C GLN A 221 92.77 0.70 -9.19
N SER A 222 91.56 0.17 -8.99
CA SER A 222 90.53 0.92 -8.26
C SER A 222 90.97 1.10 -6.81
N PRO A 223 90.94 2.33 -6.28
CA PRO A 223 91.05 2.56 -4.86
C PRO A 223 90.11 1.62 -4.09
N ILE A 224 88.83 1.53 -4.48
CA ILE A 224 87.81 0.78 -3.74
C ILE A 224 87.56 -0.58 -4.36
N VAL A 225 88.03 -1.63 -3.69
CA VAL A 225 87.71 -3.01 -4.07
C VAL A 225 86.26 -3.36 -3.71
N LEU A 226 85.40 -3.44 -4.72
CA LEU A 226 83.99 -3.86 -4.63
C LEU A 226 83.77 -5.37 -4.78
N SER A 227 84.81 -6.21 -4.70
CA SER A 227 84.69 -7.67 -4.88
C SER A 227 83.74 -8.39 -3.91
N SER A 228 83.33 -7.71 -2.83
CA SER A 228 82.36 -8.22 -1.83
C SER A 228 80.95 -7.64 -1.98
N ALA A 229 80.73 -6.79 -2.99
CA ALA A 229 79.42 -6.26 -3.31
C ALA A 229 78.66 -7.25 -4.20
N ASP A 230 77.37 -7.44 -3.91
CA ASP A 230 76.50 -8.22 -4.78
C ASP A 230 76.03 -7.36 -5.95
N LEU A 231 76.68 -7.56 -7.10
CA LEU A 231 76.44 -6.86 -8.36
C LEU A 231 75.77 -7.76 -9.41
N ASN A 232 75.31 -8.96 -9.01
CA ASN A 232 74.80 -9.97 -9.96
C ASN A 232 73.54 -9.51 -10.70
N ASP A 233 72.76 -8.60 -10.10
CA ASP A 233 71.51 -8.11 -10.70
C ASP A 233 71.72 -6.97 -11.71
N ILE A 234 72.95 -6.49 -11.90
CA ILE A 234 73.21 -5.32 -12.72
C ILE A 234 73.31 -5.76 -14.17
N ASP A 235 72.32 -5.34 -14.98
CA ASP A 235 72.43 -5.45 -16.42
C ASP A 235 73.37 -4.37 -16.97
N TRP A 236 74.55 -4.82 -17.36
CA TRP A 236 75.59 -4.02 -18.00
C TRP A 236 75.38 -3.87 -19.51
N MET A 237 74.42 -4.57 -20.11
CA MET A 237 74.14 -4.46 -21.54
C MET A 237 73.59 -3.07 -21.86
N GLY A 238 74.38 -2.27 -22.57
CA GLY A 238 74.00 -0.94 -23.06
C GLY A 238 74.81 0.23 -22.50
N SER A 239 75.73 0.01 -21.55
CA SER A 239 76.74 1.01 -21.22
C SER A 239 78.01 0.74 -22.02
N ASN A 240 78.19 1.43 -23.16
CA ASN A 240 79.49 1.52 -23.82
C ASN A 240 80.44 2.30 -22.90
N LEU A 241 81.08 1.59 -21.96
CA LEU A 241 82.10 2.13 -21.06
C LEU A 241 83.49 2.03 -21.72
N SER A 242 83.58 2.46 -22.99
CA SER A 242 84.84 2.54 -23.75
C SER A 242 85.55 3.86 -23.50
#